data_AF-A0A7Y2SIT2-F1
#
_entry.id   AF-A0A7Y2SIT2-F1
#
_cell.length_a   1.000
_cell.length_b   1.000
_cell.length_c   1.000
_cell.angle_alpha   90.00
_cell.angle_beta   90.00
_cell.angle_gamma   90.00
#
_symmetry.space_group_name_H-M   'P 1'
#
loop_
_entity.id
_entity.type
_entity.pdbx_description
1 polymer ?
#
loop_
_entity_poly.entity_id
_entity_poly.type
_entity_poly.pdbx_seq_one_letter_code
_entity_poly.pdbx_strand_id
1 'polypeptide(L)'
;MRIRMTRKPGQPGTLSELATYGDKLICVRYRYDEASKKRHKTVELITETVDWSPPPPKIPPNTPVLVQVAKEDSTTINAIRKAGGVWDAKKHLWWMLYATALSLGLEDRIDWHASKRPRAR
;
A
#
# COMPACT_ATOMS: atom_id res chain seq x y z
N MET A 1 -3.11 6.15 -28.95
CA MET A 1 -2.57 4.87 -28.44
C MET A 1 -3.07 4.55 -27.01
N ARG A 2 -3.87 3.49 -26.83
CA ARG A 2 -4.47 3.06 -25.54
C ARG A 2 -4.11 1.61 -25.20
N ILE A 3 -3.83 1.30 -23.94
CA ILE A 3 -3.63 -0.08 -23.47
C ILE A 3 -4.98 -0.81 -23.46
N ARG A 4 -5.05 -1.96 -24.12
CA ARG A 4 -6.23 -2.84 -24.14
C ARG A 4 -6.06 -4.07 -23.28
N MET A 5 -4.83 -4.57 -23.15
CA MET A 5 -4.56 -5.80 -22.42
C MET A 5 -3.14 -5.80 -21.85
N THR A 6 -3.00 -6.26 -20.62
CA THR A 6 -1.73 -6.54 -19.96
C THR A 6 -1.68 -8.02 -19.62
N ARG A 7 -0.58 -8.69 -19.96
CA ARG A 7 -0.32 -10.09 -19.66
C ARG A 7 0.89 -10.21 -18.75
N LYS A 8 0.82 -11.12 -17.79
CA LYS A 8 1.97 -11.52 -16.97
C LYS A 8 2.88 -12.48 -17.77
N PRO A 9 4.19 -12.51 -17.47
CA PRO A 9 5.10 -13.51 -18.05
C PRO A 9 4.55 -14.94 -17.85
N GLY A 10 4.70 -15.79 -18.87
CA GLY A 10 4.23 -17.19 -18.84
C GLY A 10 2.76 -17.39 -19.22
N GLN A 11 1.97 -16.32 -19.36
CA GLN A 11 0.61 -16.42 -19.89
C GLN A 11 0.60 -16.66 -21.41
N PRO A 12 -0.48 -17.23 -21.98
CA PRO A 12 -0.63 -17.38 -23.42
C PRO A 12 -0.40 -16.06 -24.17
N GLY A 13 0.45 -16.11 -25.20
CA GLY A 13 0.86 -14.94 -25.99
C GLY A 13 2.06 -14.16 -25.44
N THR A 14 2.68 -14.62 -24.33
CA THR A 14 3.91 -14.02 -23.76
C THR A 14 5.13 -14.94 -23.77
N LEU A 15 4.99 -16.18 -24.26
CA LEU A 15 6.06 -17.18 -24.22
C LEU A 15 7.30 -16.74 -25.01
N SER A 16 7.13 -16.04 -26.13
CA SER A 16 8.24 -15.49 -26.91
C SER A 16 9.00 -14.42 -26.13
N GLU A 17 8.30 -13.49 -25.50
CA GLU A 17 8.95 -12.44 -24.70
C GLU A 17 9.60 -13.01 -23.45
N LEU A 18 8.97 -14.00 -22.81
CA LEU A 18 9.55 -14.69 -21.67
C LEU A 18 10.83 -15.44 -22.08
N ALA A 19 10.84 -16.09 -23.24
CA ALA A 19 12.06 -16.72 -23.75
C ALA A 19 13.17 -15.71 -24.07
N THR A 20 12.83 -14.53 -24.60
CA THR A 20 13.82 -13.48 -24.92
C THR A 20 14.36 -12.77 -23.66
N TYR A 21 13.48 -12.42 -22.72
CA TYR A 21 13.82 -11.50 -21.63
C TYR A 21 13.93 -12.20 -20.26
N GLY A 22 13.46 -13.44 -20.14
CA GLY A 22 13.54 -14.24 -18.91
C GLY A 22 12.96 -13.51 -17.71
N ASP A 23 13.69 -13.60 -16.60
CA ASP A 23 13.32 -13.01 -15.30
C ASP A 23 13.29 -11.48 -15.29
N LYS A 24 13.89 -10.84 -16.30
CA LYS A 24 13.81 -9.38 -16.46
C LYS A 24 12.45 -8.92 -16.98
N LEU A 25 11.61 -9.82 -17.49
CA LEU A 25 10.29 -9.46 -18.01
C LEU A 25 9.29 -9.21 -16.88
N ILE A 26 8.81 -7.97 -16.75
CA ILE A 26 7.76 -7.60 -15.79
C ILE A 26 6.37 -7.90 -16.37
N CYS A 27 6.09 -7.41 -17.58
CA CYS A 27 4.81 -7.65 -18.26
C CYS A 27 4.86 -7.39 -19.76
N VAL A 28 3.84 -7.89 -20.47
CA VAL A 28 3.59 -7.59 -21.89
C VAL A 28 2.29 -6.81 -22.02
N ARG A 29 2.30 -5.69 -22.74
CA ARG A 29 1.12 -4.83 -22.96
C ARG A 29 0.80 -4.67 -24.44
N TYR A 30 -0.48 -4.86 -24.78
CA TYR A 30 -1.02 -4.61 -26.11
C TYR A 30 -1.70 -3.25 -26.15
N ARG A 31 -1.21 -2.40 -27.05
CA ARG A 31 -1.69 -1.03 -27.24
C ARG A 31 -2.27 -0.87 -28.63
N TYR A 32 -3.41 -0.22 -28.73
CA TYR A 32 -4.09 0.02 -29.99
C TYR A 32 -4.04 1.52 -30.26
N ASP A 33 -3.64 1.86 -31.47
CA ASP A 33 -3.63 3.22 -31.96
C ASP A 33 -4.58 3.35 -33.15
N GLU A 34 -5.72 3.96 -32.92
CA GLU A 34 -6.81 4.06 -33.90
C GLU A 34 -6.44 5.01 -35.03
N ALA A 35 -5.73 6.10 -34.74
CA ALA A 35 -5.27 7.07 -35.74
C ALA A 35 -4.35 6.43 -36.79
N SER A 36 -3.35 5.67 -36.33
CA SER A 36 -2.43 4.96 -37.24
C SER A 36 -2.91 3.56 -37.64
N LYS A 37 -4.06 3.11 -37.12
CA LYS A 37 -4.61 1.75 -37.28
C LYS A 37 -3.61 0.64 -36.91
N LYS A 38 -2.80 0.86 -35.88
CA LYS A 38 -1.75 -0.08 -35.44
C LYS A 38 -2.06 -0.74 -34.11
N ARG A 39 -1.62 -1.99 -33.99
CA ARG A 39 -1.50 -2.69 -32.70
C ARG A 39 -0.03 -2.82 -32.35
N HIS A 40 0.36 -2.20 -31.24
CA HIS A 40 1.70 -2.34 -30.68
C HIS A 40 1.69 -3.42 -29.59
N LYS A 41 2.69 -4.29 -29.63
CA LYS A 41 3.05 -5.17 -28.51
C LYS A 41 4.28 -4.56 -27.85
N THR A 42 4.21 -4.33 -26.56
CA THR A 42 5.27 -3.67 -25.79
C THR A 42 5.58 -4.49 -24.55
N VAL A 43 6.81 -4.42 -24.08
CA VAL A 43 7.28 -5.10 -22.86
C VAL A 43 7.73 -4.07 -21.83
N GLU A 44 7.60 -4.42 -20.56
CA GLU A 44 8.20 -3.71 -19.44
C GLU A 44 9.31 -4.60 -18.87
N LEU A 45 10.51 -4.06 -18.75
CA LEU A 45 11.71 -4.81 -18.43
C LEU A 45 12.44 -4.20 -17.23
N ILE A 46 13.04 -5.07 -16.42
CA ILE A 46 14.07 -4.70 -15.45
C ILE A 46 15.34 -4.38 -16.23
N THR A 47 15.79 -3.13 -16.17
CA THR A 47 17.07 -2.70 -16.78
C THR A 47 18.24 -2.77 -15.80
N GLU A 48 17.96 -2.60 -14.51
CA GLU A 48 18.93 -2.59 -13.42
C GLU A 48 18.30 -3.16 -12.15
N THR A 49 19.11 -3.91 -11.39
CA THR A 49 18.78 -4.38 -10.04
C THR A 49 19.92 -3.96 -9.14
N VAL A 50 19.63 -3.11 -8.16
CA VAL A 50 20.58 -2.66 -7.14
C VAL A 50 19.97 -2.86 -5.76
N ASP A 51 20.83 -3.10 -4.77
CA ASP A 51 20.41 -3.12 -3.38
C ASP A 51 19.85 -1.75 -3.00
N TRP A 52 18.57 -1.73 -2.64
CA TRP A 52 17.88 -0.53 -2.21
C TRP A 52 17.46 -0.68 -0.75
N SER A 53 18.03 0.17 0.12
CA SER A 53 17.53 0.32 1.48
C SER A 53 16.39 1.35 1.47
N PRO A 54 15.15 0.96 1.79
CA PRO A 54 14.05 1.91 1.85
C PRO A 54 14.35 2.97 2.92
N PRO A 55 13.97 4.24 2.71
CA PRO A 55 14.08 5.24 3.76
C PRO A 55 13.30 4.76 5.00
N PRO A 56 13.72 5.14 6.21
CA PRO A 56 12.97 4.80 7.42
C PRO A 56 11.53 5.30 7.29
N PRO A 57 10.54 4.56 7.82
CA PRO A 57 9.16 5.00 7.77
C PRO A 57 9.03 6.38 8.40
N LYS A 58 8.27 7.27 7.75
CA LYS A 58 8.07 8.66 8.21
C LYS A 58 7.55 8.73 9.65
N ILE A 59 6.86 7.67 10.08
CA ILE A 59 6.25 7.55 11.39
C ILE A 59 6.83 6.31 12.05
N PRO A 60 7.58 6.46 13.16
CA PRO A 60 8.12 5.33 13.88
C PRO A 60 7.00 4.35 14.27
N PRO A 61 7.20 3.02 14.13
CA PRO A 61 6.21 2.00 14.48
C PRO A 61 5.68 2.13 15.92
N ASN A 62 6.54 2.54 16.85
CA ASN A 62 6.22 2.73 18.27
C ASN A 62 5.61 4.11 18.59
N THR A 63 5.19 4.87 17.59
CA THR A 63 4.52 6.17 17.81
C THR A 63 3.13 5.92 18.37
N PRO A 64 2.76 6.47 19.54
CA PRO A 64 1.40 6.36 20.03
C PRO A 64 0.48 7.23 19.18
N VAL A 65 -0.61 6.65 18.70
CA VAL A 65 -1.63 7.30 17.87
C VAL A 65 -3.01 7.12 18.51
N LEU A 66 -3.91 8.03 18.16
CA LEU A 66 -5.32 7.97 18.55
C LEU A 66 -6.14 7.52 17.34
N VAL A 67 -6.99 6.52 17.54
CA VAL A 67 -7.83 5.93 16.49
C VAL A 67 -9.30 6.14 16.81
N GLN A 68 -10.05 6.61 15.82
CA GLN A 68 -11.49 6.78 15.91
C GLN A 68 -12.21 5.51 15.45
N VAL A 69 -13.10 5.02 16.31
CA VAL A 69 -13.93 3.85 16.00
C VAL A 69 -15.36 4.14 16.45
N ALA A 70 -16.33 3.80 15.59
CA ALA A 70 -17.75 3.91 15.92
C ALA A 70 -18.08 3.02 17.12
N LYS A 71 -18.96 3.47 18.02
CA LYS A 71 -19.27 2.75 19.28
C LYS A 71 -19.93 1.41 19.00
N GLU A 72 -20.60 1.29 17.87
CA GLU A 72 -21.35 0.13 17.41
C GLU A 72 -20.45 -0.92 16.74
N ASP A 73 -19.20 -0.56 16.38
CA ASP A 73 -18.23 -1.45 15.73
C ASP A 73 -17.50 -2.34 16.76
N SER A 74 -18.28 -3.25 17.36
CA SER A 74 -17.82 -4.19 18.38
C SER A 74 -16.65 -5.06 17.92
N THR A 75 -16.61 -5.43 16.63
CA THR A 75 -15.53 -6.22 16.04
C THR A 75 -14.20 -5.47 16.12
N THR A 76 -14.18 -4.22 15.66
CA THR A 76 -12.97 -3.39 15.69
C THR A 76 -12.58 -3.05 17.13
N ILE A 77 -13.55 -2.74 18.00
CA ILE A 77 -13.28 -2.47 19.43
C ILE A 77 -12.63 -3.69 20.10
N ASN A 78 -13.13 -4.91 19.85
CA ASN A 78 -12.56 -6.12 20.40
C ASN A 78 -11.15 -6.38 19.85
N ALA A 79 -10.91 -6.13 18.56
CA ALA A 79 -9.59 -6.23 17.95
C ALA A 79 -8.60 -5.23 18.59
N ILE A 80 -9.01 -3.99 18.81
CA ILE A 80 -8.19 -2.96 19.47
C ILE A 80 -7.85 -3.37 20.90
N ARG A 81 -8.83 -3.81 21.70
CA ARG A 81 -8.61 -4.27 23.07
C ARG A 81 -7.65 -5.45 23.13
N LYS A 82 -7.83 -6.43 22.24
CA LYS A 82 -6.94 -7.60 22.13
C LYS A 82 -5.51 -7.21 21.75
N ALA A 83 -5.37 -6.15 20.96
CA ALA A 83 -4.08 -5.59 20.56
C ALA A 83 -3.48 -4.61 21.59
N GLY A 84 -4.08 -4.49 22.78
CA GLY A 84 -3.57 -3.66 23.89
C GLY A 84 -3.96 -2.18 23.81
N GLY A 85 -4.95 -1.82 22.98
CA GLY A 85 -5.43 -0.45 22.87
C GLY A 85 -6.13 0.04 24.13
N VAL A 86 -5.90 1.31 24.49
CA VAL A 86 -6.40 1.94 25.71
C VAL A 86 -7.43 3.01 25.35
N TRP A 87 -8.61 2.95 25.96
CA TRP A 87 -9.66 3.95 25.73
C TRP A 87 -9.33 5.29 26.44
N ASP A 88 -9.35 6.39 25.69
CA ASP A 88 -9.28 7.75 26.23
C ASP A 88 -10.70 8.33 26.35
N ALA A 89 -11.23 8.33 27.58
CA ALA A 89 -12.60 8.80 27.84
C ALA A 89 -12.78 10.30 27.59
N LYS A 90 -11.72 11.12 27.65
CA LYS A 90 -11.81 12.58 27.42
C LYS A 90 -11.88 12.91 25.94
N LYS A 91 -11.13 12.17 25.13
CA LYS A 91 -11.09 12.37 23.66
C LYS A 91 -12.12 11.52 22.92
N HIS A 92 -12.71 10.53 23.59
CA HIS A 92 -13.55 9.50 22.97
C HIS A 92 -12.84 8.77 21.82
N LEU A 93 -11.55 8.48 21.99
CA LEU A 93 -10.67 7.84 21.01
C LEU A 93 -9.85 6.72 21.67
N TRP A 94 -9.29 5.83 20.87
CA TRP A 94 -8.46 4.72 21.34
C TRP A 94 -6.97 5.01 21.14
N TRP A 95 -6.18 4.94 22.20
CA TRP A 95 -4.72 4.94 22.14
C TRP A 95 -4.20 3.58 21.72
N MET A 96 -3.26 3.57 20.77
CA MET A 96 -2.48 2.39 20.41
C MET A 96 -1.19 2.79 19.69
N LEU A 97 -0.30 1.84 19.44
CA LEU A 97 0.88 2.09 18.63
C LEU A 97 0.51 2.17 17.15
N TYR A 98 1.21 3.02 16.39
CA TYR A 98 1.01 3.18 14.96
C TYR A 98 1.13 1.85 14.21
N ALA A 99 2.13 1.03 14.54
CA ALA A 99 2.30 -0.30 13.96
C ALA A 99 1.06 -1.20 14.18
N THR A 100 0.48 -1.14 15.37
CA THR A 100 -0.71 -1.90 15.72
C THR A 100 -1.92 -1.39 14.93
N ALA A 101 -2.06 -0.07 14.78
CA ALA A 101 -3.13 0.51 13.97
C ALA A 101 -3.04 0.07 12.49
N LEU A 102 -1.83 0.07 11.91
CA LEU A 102 -1.59 -0.46 10.56
C LEU A 102 -1.95 -1.95 10.45
N SER A 103 -1.52 -2.76 11.42
CA SER A 103 -1.80 -4.21 11.40
C SER A 103 -3.28 -4.56 11.47
N LEU A 104 -4.10 -3.66 12.03
CA LEU A 104 -5.55 -3.79 12.11
C LEU A 104 -6.28 -3.09 10.93
N GLY A 105 -5.55 -2.46 10.00
CA GLY A 105 -6.13 -1.72 8.87
C GLY A 105 -6.87 -0.45 9.29
N LEU A 106 -6.42 0.21 10.37
CA LEU A 106 -7.06 1.39 10.96
C LEU A 106 -6.36 2.70 10.60
N GLU A 107 -5.48 2.69 9.60
CA GLU A 107 -4.67 3.84 9.17
C GLU A 107 -5.49 5.08 8.80
N ASP A 108 -6.60 4.90 8.08
CA ASP A 108 -7.51 5.97 7.67
C ASP A 108 -8.34 6.53 8.83
N ARG A 109 -8.31 5.85 9.99
CA ARG A 109 -9.07 6.22 11.19
C ARG A 109 -8.19 6.88 12.26
N ILE A 110 -6.92 7.16 11.95
CA ILE A 110 -6.00 7.82 12.87
C ILE A 110 -6.29 9.33 12.91
N ASP A 111 -6.44 9.86 14.12
CA ASP A 111 -6.50 11.29 14.36
C ASP A 111 -5.07 11.89 14.47
N TRP A 112 -4.64 12.53 13.38
CA TRP A 112 -3.35 13.23 13.28
C TRP A 112 -3.33 14.61 13.97
N HIS A 113 -4.49 15.16 14.35
CA HIS A 113 -4.58 16.41 15.09
C HIS A 113 -4.36 16.20 16.59
N ALA A 114 -4.82 15.06 17.12
CA ALA A 114 -4.69 14.71 18.53
C ALA A 114 -3.31 14.12 18.92
N SER A 115 -2.41 13.90 17.96
CA SER A 115 -1.07 13.29 18.11
C SER A 115 0.12 14.27 17.99
N LYS A 116 -0.11 15.60 17.91
CA LYS A 116 1.00 16.57 17.84
C LYS A 116 1.70 16.74 19.20
N ARG A 117 3.03 16.60 19.20
CA ARG A 117 3.94 16.97 20.31
C ARG A 117 3.55 18.36 20.87
N PRO A 118 3.57 18.59 22.19
CA PRO A 118 3.57 19.95 22.72
C PRO A 118 4.82 20.67 22.19
N ARG A 119 4.67 21.93 21.74
CA ARG A 119 5.84 22.79 21.53
C ARG A 119 6.50 23.01 22.89
N ALA A 120 7.78 22.70 23.02
CA ALA A 120 8.56 23.13 24.17
C ALA A 120 8.52 24.67 24.24
N ARG A 121 8.15 25.22 25.40
CA ARG A 121 8.42 26.60 25.79
C ARG A 121 9.72 26.63 26.57
#